data_AF-A0A7W9FGU1-F1
#
_entry.id   AF-A0A7W9FGU1-F1
#
_cell.length_a   1.000
_cell.length_b   1.000
_cell.length_c   1.000
_cell.angle_alpha   90.00
_cell.angle_beta   90.00
_cell.angle_gamma   90.00
#
_symmetry.space_group_name_H-M   'P 1'
#
loop_
_entity.id
_entity.type
_entity.pdbx_description
1 polymer ?
#
loop_
_entity_poly.entity_id
_entity_poly.type
_entity_poly.pdbx_seq_one_letter_code
_entity_poly.pdbx_strand_id
1 'polypeptide(L)'
;MSSTATGAGGEAGPGVEQRSGARGGRRAVASGFLFGCGIAASMIDLFVFHLGLQWHHFYDLSTPEVALAADGVFHALGWFITVWGLFLLADVRRRGDVPWRRWTGAVIAGVGAFQLFDGVINHKVLGIHQIRYHVDLLPYDLAWIGSAALLLLLGSAFLWWTRPAPAAG
;
A
#
# COMPACT_ATOMS: atom_id res chain seq x y z
N MET A 1 -59.52 21.55 13.64
CA MET A 1 -58.93 20.36 14.30
C MET A 1 -57.97 19.74 13.29
N SER A 2 -56.72 20.20 13.23
CA SER A 2 -55.52 19.55 13.82
C SER A 2 -55.50 18.04 13.65
N SER A 3 -54.56 17.53 12.84
CA SER A 3 -53.38 16.84 13.37
C SER A 3 -52.41 16.49 12.24
N THR A 4 -51.27 17.17 12.23
CA THR A 4 -50.01 16.74 11.64
C THR A 4 -49.42 15.60 12.49
N ALA A 5 -48.93 14.53 11.87
CA ALA A 5 -48.06 13.51 12.47
C ALA A 5 -46.67 13.64 11.82
N THR A 6 -45.75 14.40 12.40
CA THR A 6 -44.71 13.97 13.38
C THR A 6 -43.70 12.97 12.82
N GLY A 7 -42.65 13.51 12.22
CA GLY A 7 -41.23 13.22 12.49
C GLY A 7 -40.80 11.78 12.81
N ALA A 8 -40.24 11.10 11.81
CA ALA A 8 -39.29 10.00 12.02
C ALA A 8 -37.85 10.52 11.81
N GLY A 9 -37.41 11.40 12.72
CA GLY A 9 -36.00 11.80 12.84
C GLY A 9 -35.33 10.91 13.87
N GLY A 10 -35.00 9.67 13.51
CA GLY A 10 -34.22 8.79 14.37
C GLY A 10 -32.77 9.24 14.37
N GLU A 11 -32.37 10.02 15.37
CA GLU A 11 -30.96 10.33 15.63
C GLU A 11 -30.20 9.01 15.79
N ALA A 12 -29.27 8.74 14.88
CA ALA A 12 -28.43 7.55 14.96
C ALA A 12 -27.62 7.64 16.25
N GLY A 13 -27.81 6.68 17.16
CA GLY A 13 -27.15 6.70 18.46
C GLY A 13 -25.62 6.80 18.34
N PRO A 14 -24.93 7.44 19.30
CA PRO A 14 -23.51 7.79 19.23
C PRO A 14 -22.58 6.59 18.93
N GLY A 15 -22.98 5.36 19.30
CA GLY A 15 -22.23 4.14 18.97
C GLY A 15 -22.22 3.76 17.47
N VAL A 16 -23.21 4.16 16.68
CA VAL A 16 -23.31 3.85 15.24
C VAL A 16 -22.41 4.78 14.43
N GLU A 17 -22.38 6.07 14.78
CA GLU A 17 -21.48 7.06 14.15
C GLU A 17 -20.01 6.74 14.44
N GLN A 18 -19.69 6.40 15.69
CA GLN A 18 -18.32 6.07 16.09
C GLN A 18 -17.79 4.79 15.39
N ARG A 19 -18.65 3.76 15.23
CA ARG A 19 -18.32 2.55 14.44
C ARG A 19 -18.12 2.85 12.96
N SER A 20 -18.90 3.77 12.41
CA SER A 20 -18.81 4.17 11.00
C SER A 20 -17.53 4.96 10.73
N GLY A 21 -17.16 5.88 11.63
CA GLY A 21 -15.89 6.63 11.57
C GLY A 21 -14.66 5.72 11.70
N ALA A 22 -14.68 4.77 12.66
CA ALA A 22 -13.60 3.80 12.82
C ALA A 22 -13.43 2.89 11.57
N ARG A 23 -14.54 2.48 10.94
CA ARG A 23 -14.53 1.69 9.70
C ARG A 23 -14.00 2.50 8.52
N GLY A 24 -14.35 3.78 8.40
CA GLY A 24 -13.81 4.70 7.40
C GLY A 24 -12.29 4.89 7.52
N GLY A 25 -11.80 5.10 8.74
CA GLY A 25 -10.36 5.23 9.02
C GLY A 25 -9.57 3.97 8.70
N ARG A 26 -10.10 2.78 8.99
CA ARG A 26 -9.46 1.49 8.60
C ARG A 26 -9.44 1.31 7.08
N ARG A 27 -10.53 1.64 6.38
CA ARG A 27 -10.58 1.59 4.91
C ARG A 27 -9.60 2.56 4.26
N ALA A 28 -9.42 3.76 4.82
CA ALA A 28 -8.43 4.72 4.33
C ALA A 28 -7.00 4.20 4.48
N VAL A 29 -6.68 3.54 5.60
CA VAL A 29 -5.37 2.89 5.78
C VAL A 29 -5.19 1.74 4.79
N ALA A 30 -6.17 0.85 4.63
CA ALA A 30 -6.10 -0.25 3.66
C ALA A 30 -5.92 0.27 2.22
N SER A 31 -6.66 1.33 1.85
CA SER A 31 -6.54 2.01 0.57
C SER A 31 -5.12 2.51 0.32
N GLY A 32 -4.57 3.30 1.25
CA GLY A 32 -3.23 3.87 1.11
C GLY A 32 -2.16 2.79 1.08
N PHE A 33 -2.27 1.78 1.95
CA PHE A 33 -1.32 0.67 1.99
C PHE A 33 -1.29 -0.11 0.67
N LEU A 34 -2.44 -0.52 0.14
CA LEU A 34 -2.53 -1.20 -1.15
C LEU A 34 -1.99 -0.32 -2.28
N PHE A 35 -2.37 0.95 -2.32
CA PHE A 35 -1.85 1.89 -3.31
C PHE A 35 -0.32 1.98 -3.25
N GLY A 36 0.25 2.11 -2.05
CA GLY A 36 1.70 2.13 -1.84
C GLY A 36 2.39 0.85 -2.31
N CYS A 37 1.87 -0.33 -1.96
CA CYS A 37 2.41 -1.61 -2.43
C CYS A 37 2.38 -1.71 -3.96
N GLY A 38 1.27 -1.33 -4.59
CA GLY A 38 1.13 -1.39 -6.03
C GLY A 38 2.07 -0.41 -6.76
N ILE A 39 2.26 0.80 -6.24
CA ILE A 39 3.24 1.76 -6.78
C ILE A 39 4.68 1.24 -6.62
N ALA A 40 5.00 0.62 -5.47
CA ALA A 40 6.31 0.01 -5.27
C ALA A 40 6.58 -1.12 -6.28
N ALA A 41 5.61 -2.03 -6.47
CA ALA A 41 5.72 -3.13 -7.42
C ALA A 41 5.81 -2.67 -8.88
N SER A 42 4.82 -1.91 -9.35
CA SER A 42 4.67 -1.62 -10.78
C SER A 42 5.52 -0.43 -11.23
N MET A 43 5.59 0.63 -10.41
CA MET A 43 6.30 1.84 -10.82
C MET A 43 7.76 1.84 -10.38
N ILE A 44 8.03 1.56 -9.11
CA ILE A 44 9.40 1.60 -8.62
C ILE A 44 10.16 0.38 -9.14
N ASP A 45 9.76 -0.83 -8.75
CA ASP A 45 10.49 -2.04 -9.11
C ASP A 45 10.43 -2.32 -10.62
N LEU A 46 9.24 -2.57 -11.17
CA LEU A 46 9.17 -2.98 -12.57
C LEU A 46 9.53 -1.85 -13.56
N PHE A 47 8.91 -0.67 -13.47
CA PHE A 47 9.17 0.37 -14.48
C PHE A 47 10.59 0.93 -14.39
N VAL A 48 11.10 1.26 -13.19
CA VAL A 48 12.46 1.80 -13.08
C VAL A 48 13.50 0.70 -13.22
N PHE A 49 13.41 -0.41 -12.49
CA PHE A 49 14.50 -1.38 -12.42
C PHE A 49 14.44 -2.47 -13.49
N HIS A 50 13.26 -2.99 -13.84
CA HIS A 50 13.14 -4.04 -14.87
C HIS A 50 13.11 -3.45 -16.28
N LEU A 51 12.36 -2.36 -16.50
CA LEU A 51 12.21 -1.76 -17.84
C LEU A 51 13.25 -0.67 -18.11
N GLY A 52 13.38 0.32 -17.22
CA GLY A 52 14.24 1.48 -17.44
C GLY A 52 15.73 1.16 -17.33
N LEU A 53 16.11 0.47 -16.26
CA LEU A 53 17.50 0.14 -15.95
C LEU A 53 17.88 -1.27 -16.37
N GLN A 54 16.90 -2.15 -16.54
CA GLN A 54 17.09 -3.56 -16.94
C GLN A 54 18.10 -4.29 -16.05
N TRP A 55 18.04 -4.06 -14.73
CA TRP A 55 18.98 -4.65 -13.78
C TRP A 55 18.68 -6.12 -13.48
N HIS A 56 17.42 -6.52 -13.55
CA HIS A 56 16.91 -7.84 -13.18
C HIS A 56 15.49 -8.06 -13.73
N HIS A 57 15.00 -9.30 -13.67
CA HIS A 57 13.60 -9.66 -13.90
C HIS A 57 12.97 -10.27 -12.65
N PHE A 58 11.65 -10.45 -12.66
CA PHE A 58 10.93 -11.00 -11.51
C PHE A 58 11.24 -12.47 -11.25
N TYR A 59 11.54 -13.21 -12.31
CA TYR A 59 11.89 -14.62 -12.23
C TYR A 59 13.07 -14.93 -13.13
N ASP A 60 14.25 -14.98 -12.52
CA ASP A 60 15.54 -15.09 -13.21
C ASP A 60 16.05 -16.54 -13.34
N LEU A 61 15.27 -17.54 -12.88
CA LEU A 61 15.68 -18.95 -12.88
C LEU A 61 15.25 -19.71 -14.14
N SER A 62 14.97 -19.01 -15.25
CA SER A 62 14.48 -19.61 -16.50
C SER A 62 14.98 -18.85 -17.74
N THR A 63 14.30 -19.02 -18.88
CA THR A 63 14.65 -18.36 -20.13
C THR A 63 14.19 -16.89 -20.14
N PRO A 64 14.79 -16.04 -21.00
CA PRO A 64 14.38 -14.64 -21.14
C PRO A 64 12.89 -14.46 -21.47
N GLU A 65 12.31 -15.37 -22.26
CA GLU A 65 10.88 -15.31 -22.59
C GLU A 65 10.00 -15.52 -21.35
N VAL A 66 10.40 -16.43 -20.46
CA VAL A 66 9.70 -16.67 -19.19
C VAL A 66 9.88 -15.49 -18.24
N ALA A 67 11.08 -14.92 -18.18
CA ALA A 67 11.37 -13.73 -17.37
C ALA A 67 10.51 -12.53 -17.80
N LEU A 68 10.42 -12.25 -19.10
CA LEU A 68 9.57 -11.19 -19.65
C LEU A 68 8.07 -11.44 -19.40
N ALA A 69 7.61 -12.69 -19.53
CA ALA A 69 6.24 -13.04 -19.21
C ALA A 69 5.94 -12.84 -17.72
N ALA A 70 6.86 -13.23 -16.84
CA ALA A 70 6.75 -13.05 -15.39
C ALA A 70 6.69 -11.56 -15.02
N ASP A 71 7.54 -10.73 -15.62
CA ASP A 71 7.51 -9.26 -15.47
C ASP A 71 6.14 -8.67 -15.87
N GLY A 72 5.58 -9.11 -16.99
CA GLY A 72 4.27 -8.68 -17.45
C GLY A 72 3.15 -9.02 -16.46
N VAL A 73 3.16 -10.24 -15.92
CA VAL A 73 2.20 -10.68 -14.90
C VAL A 73 2.38 -9.88 -13.60
N PHE A 74 3.62 -9.71 -13.14
CA PHE A 74 3.94 -8.92 -11.96
C PHE A 74 3.48 -7.47 -12.12
N HIS A 75 3.68 -6.85 -13.29
CA HIS A 75 3.19 -5.51 -13.59
C HIS A 75 1.67 -5.39 -13.45
N ALA A 76 0.97 -6.34 -14.09
CA ALA A 76 -0.49 -6.34 -14.12
C ALA A 76 -1.06 -6.51 -12.70
N LEU A 77 -0.46 -7.37 -11.88
CA LEU A 77 -0.85 -7.56 -10.48
C LEU A 77 -0.60 -6.30 -9.64
N GLY A 78 0.56 -5.64 -9.79
CA GLY A 78 0.84 -4.40 -9.08
C GLY A 78 -0.10 -3.25 -9.48
N TRP A 79 -0.46 -3.13 -10.77
CA TRP A 79 -1.47 -2.17 -11.22
C TRP A 79 -2.86 -2.49 -10.72
N PHE A 80 -3.24 -3.77 -10.71
CA PHE A 80 -4.50 -4.21 -10.12
C PHE A 80 -4.60 -3.82 -8.65
N ILE A 81 -3.55 -4.07 -7.86
CA ILE A 81 -3.46 -3.68 -6.44
C ILE A 81 -3.56 -2.15 -6.30
N THR A 82 -2.87 -1.38 -7.15
CA THR A 82 -2.92 0.09 -7.17
C THR A 82 -4.35 0.59 -7.40
N VAL A 83 -5.00 0.09 -8.45
CA VAL A 83 -6.38 0.46 -8.82
C VAL A 83 -7.36 0.05 -7.72
N TRP A 84 -7.20 -1.13 -7.13
CA TRP A 84 -8.02 -1.56 -6.00
C TRP A 84 -7.88 -0.61 -4.80
N GLY A 85 -6.65 -0.19 -4.47
CA GLY A 85 -6.40 0.84 -3.46
C GLY A 85 -7.17 2.14 -3.74
N LEU A 86 -7.24 2.57 -5.00
CA LEU A 86 -8.01 3.76 -5.41
C LEU A 86 -9.53 3.55 -5.34
N PHE A 87 -10.05 2.36 -5.64
CA PHE A 87 -11.48 2.06 -5.42
C PHE A 87 -11.86 2.14 -3.94
N LEU A 88 -11.00 1.67 -3.04
CA LEU A 88 -11.21 1.84 -1.60
C LEU A 88 -11.15 3.33 -1.21
N LEU A 89 -10.26 4.12 -1.81
CA LEU A 89 -10.19 5.56 -1.57
C LEU A 89 -11.47 6.26 -2.01
N ALA A 90 -12.00 5.90 -3.18
CA ALA A 90 -13.25 6.43 -3.71
C ALA A 90 -14.43 6.10 -2.78
N ASP A 91 -14.50 4.88 -2.24
CA ASP A 91 -15.54 4.51 -1.27
C ASP A 91 -15.40 5.27 0.06
N VAL A 92 -14.18 5.54 0.53
CA VAL A 92 -13.96 6.40 1.71
C VAL A 92 -14.46 7.81 1.42
N ARG A 93 -14.05 8.42 0.30
CA ARG A 93 -14.44 9.78 -0.11
C ARG A 93 -15.96 9.93 -0.28
N ARG A 94 -16.63 8.89 -0.78
CA ARG A 94 -18.10 8.90 -0.94
C ARG A 94 -18.84 8.90 0.40
N ARG A 95 -18.21 8.42 1.48
CA ARG A 95 -18.82 8.27 2.80
C ARG A 95 -18.46 9.39 3.78
N GLY A 96 -17.60 10.33 3.38
CA GLY A 96 -17.17 11.46 4.20
C GLY A 96 -15.75 11.91 3.85
N ASP A 97 -15.13 12.65 4.77
CA ASP A 97 -13.79 13.18 4.57
C ASP A 97 -12.71 12.11 4.59
N VAL A 98 -11.75 12.25 3.67
CA VAL A 98 -10.58 11.38 3.61
C VAL A 98 -9.53 11.88 4.62
N PRO A 99 -9.05 11.04 5.56
CA PRO A 99 -7.99 11.42 6.46
C PRO A 99 -6.63 11.39 5.74
N TRP A 100 -6.37 12.40 4.89
CA TRP A 100 -5.22 12.43 3.97
C TRP A 100 -3.88 12.17 4.65
N ARG A 101 -3.63 12.75 5.83
CA ARG A 101 -2.39 12.50 6.58
C ARG A 101 -2.20 11.00 6.91
N ARG A 102 -3.28 10.35 7.33
CA ARG A 102 -3.28 8.92 7.66
C ARG A 102 -3.17 8.06 6.39
N TRP A 103 -3.84 8.46 5.31
CA TRP A 103 -3.71 7.80 4.01
C TRP A 103 -2.28 7.87 3.47
N THR A 104 -1.63 9.04 3.51
CA THR A 104 -0.23 9.21 3.11
C THR A 104 0.71 8.35 3.94
N GLY A 105 0.51 8.27 5.27
CA GLY A 105 1.29 7.35 6.11
C GLY A 105 1.12 5.89 5.71
N ALA A 106 -0.09 5.49 5.33
CA ALA A 106 -0.34 4.15 4.83
C ALA A 106 0.32 3.90 3.46
N VAL A 107 0.35 4.87 2.56
CA VAL A 107 1.08 4.77 1.28
C VAL A 107 2.56 4.54 1.52
N ILE A 108 3.19 5.36 2.36
CA ILE A 108 4.63 5.23 2.70
C ILE A 108 4.90 3.85 3.33
N ALA A 109 4.05 3.42 4.25
CA ALA A 109 4.16 2.10 4.86
C ALA A 109 3.98 0.96 3.84
N GLY A 110 3.06 1.11 2.88
CA GLY A 110 2.85 0.15 1.79
C GLY A 110 4.06 0.02 0.89
N VAL A 111 4.67 1.15 0.50
CA VAL A 111 5.91 1.14 -0.29
C VAL A 111 7.02 0.42 0.46
N GLY A 112 7.26 0.79 1.73
CA GLY A 112 8.30 0.17 2.54
C GLY A 112 8.05 -1.32 2.80
N ALA A 113 6.81 -1.71 3.10
CA ALA A 113 6.45 -3.10 3.35
C ALA A 113 6.66 -3.98 2.11
N PHE A 114 6.23 -3.51 0.94
CA PHE A 114 6.40 -4.25 -0.30
C PHE A 114 7.89 -4.43 -0.64
N GLN A 115 8.67 -3.35 -0.63
CA GLN A 115 10.09 -3.42 -0.95
C GLN A 115 10.87 -4.29 0.05
N LEU A 116 10.47 -4.28 1.33
CA LEU A 116 11.09 -5.12 2.34
C LEU A 116 10.72 -6.58 2.16
N PHE A 117 9.44 -6.87 1.85
CA PHE A 117 8.99 -8.22 1.56
C PHE A 117 9.74 -8.78 0.35
N ASP A 118 9.79 -8.03 -0.74
CA ASP A 118 10.47 -8.43 -1.97
C ASP A 118 11.98 -8.62 -1.74
N GLY A 119 12.63 -7.61 -1.18
CA GLY A 119 14.07 -7.63 -0.89
C GLY A 119 14.51 -8.67 0.13
N VAL A 120 13.62 -9.21 0.97
CA VAL A 120 13.95 -10.29 1.91
C VAL A 120 13.49 -11.64 1.36
N ILE A 121 12.22 -11.77 1.00
CA ILE A 121 11.63 -13.05 0.62
C ILE A 121 12.08 -13.45 -0.78
N ASN A 122 11.82 -12.62 -1.79
CA ASN A 122 12.14 -12.98 -3.17
C ASN A 122 13.66 -12.98 -3.40
N HIS A 123 14.36 -12.01 -2.83
CA HIS A 123 15.80 -11.84 -3.08
C HIS A 123 16.69 -12.70 -2.19
N LYS A 124 16.37 -12.90 -0.90
CA LYS A 124 17.28 -13.59 0.03
C LYS A 124 16.82 -14.96 0.46
N VAL A 125 15.53 -15.15 0.66
CA VAL A 125 14.99 -16.46 1.04
C VAL A 125 14.83 -17.36 -0.18
N LEU A 126 14.21 -16.85 -1.26
CA LEU A 126 13.91 -17.62 -2.46
C LEU A 126 15.01 -17.50 -3.51
N GLY A 127 15.69 -16.35 -3.59
CA GLY A 127 16.76 -16.10 -4.56
C GLY A 127 16.31 -16.10 -6.02
N ILE A 128 15.04 -15.81 -6.29
CA ILE A 128 14.42 -15.88 -7.62
C ILE A 128 14.49 -14.57 -8.41
N HIS A 129 14.85 -13.48 -7.73
CA HIS A 129 14.77 -12.10 -8.18
C HIS A 129 15.88 -11.40 -7.39
N GLN A 130 17.05 -11.08 -7.93
CA GLN A 130 18.07 -10.32 -7.18
C GLN A 130 17.98 -8.84 -7.56
N ILE A 131 18.36 -7.94 -6.67
CA ILE A 131 18.36 -6.48 -6.93
C ILE A 131 19.21 -6.12 -8.14
N ARG A 132 20.31 -6.86 -8.33
CA ARG A 132 21.25 -6.61 -9.42
C ARG A 132 22.16 -7.81 -9.64
N TYR A 133 22.53 -8.05 -10.88
CA TYR A 133 23.49 -9.08 -11.25
C TYR A 133 24.85 -8.51 -11.65
N HIS A 134 25.88 -9.37 -11.60
CA HIS A 134 27.25 -9.09 -12.06
C HIS A 134 27.97 -7.92 -11.38
N VAL A 135 27.63 -7.63 -10.12
CA VAL A 135 28.26 -6.60 -9.28
C VAL A 135 28.51 -7.14 -7.87
N ASP A 136 29.29 -6.41 -7.07
CA ASP A 136 29.24 -6.60 -5.62
C ASP A 136 27.84 -6.24 -5.13
N LEU A 137 27.10 -7.24 -4.65
CA LEU A 137 25.67 -7.13 -4.36
C LEU A 137 25.40 -6.42 -3.02
N LEU A 138 26.36 -6.48 -2.08
CA LEU A 138 26.15 -6.01 -0.71
C LEU A 138 25.73 -4.53 -0.62
N PRO A 139 26.33 -3.57 -1.35
CA PRO A 139 25.89 -2.18 -1.30
C PRO A 139 24.45 -1.98 -1.79
N TYR A 140 24.02 -2.74 -2.79
CA TYR A 140 22.66 -2.68 -3.35
C TYR A 140 21.65 -3.28 -2.38
N ASP A 141 21.98 -4.42 -1.77
CA ASP A 141 21.17 -5.05 -0.73
C ASP A 141 20.95 -4.13 0.46
N LEU A 142 22.02 -3.51 0.96
CA LEU A 142 21.94 -2.58 2.08
C LEU A 142 21.12 -1.35 1.73
N ALA A 143 21.27 -0.79 0.53
CA ALA A 143 20.49 0.36 0.09
C ALA A 143 19.00 0.02 -0.04
N TRP A 144 18.67 -1.11 -0.66
CA TRP A 144 17.28 -1.51 -0.88
C TRP A 144 16.58 -1.90 0.41
N ILE A 145 17.14 -2.86 1.17
CA ILE A 145 16.54 -3.31 2.43
C ILE A 145 16.53 -2.19 3.47
N GLY A 146 17.61 -1.40 3.54
CA GLY A 146 17.72 -0.27 4.45
C GLY A 146 16.69 0.82 4.17
N SER A 147 16.52 1.21 2.90
CA SER A 147 15.51 2.20 2.52
C SER A 147 14.08 1.68 2.70
N ALA A 148 13.83 0.40 2.39
CA ALA A 148 12.53 -0.24 2.60
C ALA A 148 12.14 -0.27 4.08
N ALA A 149 13.06 -0.68 4.95
CA ALA A 149 12.86 -0.68 6.40
C ALA A 149 12.62 0.73 6.93
N LEU A 150 13.41 1.71 6.48
CA LEU A 150 13.22 3.11 6.85
C LEU A 150 11.84 3.65 6.46
N LEU A 151 11.40 3.41 5.21
CA LEU A 151 10.08 3.82 4.75
C LEU A 151 8.97 3.15 5.55
N LEU A 152 9.09 1.85 5.84
CA LEU A 152 8.11 1.13 6.66
C LEU A 152 8.02 1.72 8.08
N LEU A 153 9.17 2.02 8.69
CA LEU A 153 9.23 2.65 10.02
C LEU A 153 8.60 4.04 10.01
N LEU A 154 8.97 4.90 9.05
CA LEU A 154 8.44 6.25 8.92
C LEU A 154 6.92 6.26 8.65
N GLY A 155 6.45 5.40 7.73
CA GLY A 155 5.03 5.25 7.46
C GLY A 155 4.25 4.76 8.68
N SER A 156 4.79 3.79 9.41
CA SER A 156 4.19 3.25 10.64
C SER A 156 4.17 4.28 11.77
N ALA A 157 5.25 5.04 11.96
CA ALA A 157 5.32 6.14 12.92
C ALA A 157 4.30 7.24 12.58
N PHE A 158 4.18 7.59 11.30
CA PHE A 158 3.21 8.59 10.86
C PHE A 158 1.77 8.12 11.05
N LEU A 159 1.47 6.83 10.80
CA LEU A 159 0.18 6.23 11.13
C LEU A 159 -0.13 6.22 12.63
N TRP A 160 0.90 6.07 13.47
CA TRP A 160 0.80 6.13 14.91
C TRP A 160 0.49 7.56 15.40
N TRP A 161 1.20 8.56 14.89
CA TRP A 161 0.97 9.98 15.22
C TRP A 161 -0.37 10.54 14.70
N THR A 162 -0.94 9.93 13.67
CA THR A 162 -2.21 10.34 13.07
C THR A 162 -3.41 9.53 13.58
N ARG A 163 -3.27 8.85 14.72
CA ARG A 163 -4.38 8.17 15.40
C ARG A 163 -5.39 9.21 15.91
N PRO A 164 -6.70 9.04 15.64
CA PRO A 164 -7.73 9.84 16.29
C PRO A 164 -7.59 9.70 17.81
N ALA A 165 -7.74 10.80 18.55
CA ALA A 165 -7.78 10.76 20.00
C ALA A 165 -8.89 9.79 20.46
N PRO A 166 -8.71 9.04 21.56
CA PRO A 166 -9.82 8.31 22.17
C PRO A 166 -10.95 9.30 22.45
N ALA A 167 -12.18 8.96 22.06
CA ALA A 167 -13.31 9.77 22.47
C ALA A 167 -13.37 9.74 24.00
N ALA A 168 -13.29 10.91 24.64
CA ALA A 168 -13.56 11.02 26.06
C ALA A 168 -15.01 10.53 26.29
N GLY A 169 -15.15 9.52 27.14
CA GLY A 169 -16.44 8.94 27.52
C GLY A 169 -17.22 9.82 28.47
#